data_AF-A0A352Z008-F1
#
_entry.id   AF-A0A352Z008-F1
#
_cell.length_a   1.000
_cell.length_b   1.000
_cell.length_c   1.000
_cell.angle_alpha   90.00
_cell.angle_beta   90.00
_cell.angle_gamma   90.00
#
_symmetry.space_group_name_H-M   'P 1'
#
loop_
_entity.id
_entity.type
_entity.pdbx_description
1 polymer ?
#
loop_
_entity_poly.entity_id
_entity_poly.type
_entity_poly.pdbx_seq_one_letter_code
_entity_poly.pdbx_strand_id
1 'polypeptide(L)'
;MNWYIKIILIALAGIIISSCATSKRSFVNVEEDQLLVTRRYAGDYIEYRNTDPDDFTGYNIIWIRTTRDSTYGKISALGKKCEFTPGDRLFLRRTYLTPGGISGYWVYRIENDSEVSYRLTDYQHDRKVTVQDWF
;
A
#
# COMPACT_ATOMS: atom_id res chain seq x y z
N MET A 1 -47.90 -25.76 -11.75
CA MET A 1 -46.84 -25.16 -10.90
C MET A 1 -47.41 -23.91 -10.26
N ASN A 2 -47.74 -23.98 -8.96
CA ASN A 2 -48.62 -23.03 -8.26
C ASN A 2 -48.08 -21.60 -8.31
N TRP A 3 -48.95 -20.66 -8.64
CA TRP A 3 -48.69 -19.20 -8.67
C TRP A 3 -47.98 -18.70 -7.40
N TYR A 4 -48.35 -19.26 -6.24
CA TYR A 4 -47.73 -19.01 -4.94
C TYR A 4 -46.25 -19.38 -4.88
N ILE A 5 -45.82 -20.46 -5.54
CA ILE A 5 -44.41 -20.89 -5.57
C ILE A 5 -43.57 -19.89 -6.38
N LYS A 6 -44.13 -19.31 -7.46
CA LYS A 6 -43.44 -18.28 -8.26
C LYS A 6 -43.25 -16.99 -7.45
N ILE A 7 -44.26 -16.57 -6.69
CA ILE A 7 -44.17 -15.36 -5.84
C ILE A 7 -43.12 -15.54 -4.75
N ILE A 8 -43.08 -16.70 -4.11
CA ILE A 8 -42.08 -17.00 -3.07
C ILE A 8 -40.66 -16.99 -3.65
N LEU A 9 -40.46 -17.57 -4.84
CA LEU A 9 -39.16 -17.57 -5.50
C LEU A 9 -38.69 -16.17 -5.91
N ILE A 10 -39.60 -15.30 -6.37
CA ILE A 10 -39.29 -13.91 -6.73
C ILE A 10 -38.93 -13.10 -5.47
N ALA A 11 -39.66 -13.31 -4.37
CA ALA A 11 -39.36 -12.64 -3.10
C ALA A 11 -38.00 -13.09 -2.52
N LEU A 12 -37.66 -14.38 -2.63
CA LEU A 12 -36.37 -14.90 -2.18
C LEU A 12 -35.20 -14.35 -3.01
N ALA A 13 -35.40 -14.19 -4.33
CA ALA A 13 -34.38 -13.64 -5.22
C ALA A 13 -34.08 -12.16 -4.93
N GLY A 14 -35.07 -11.37 -4.48
CA GLY A 14 -34.90 -9.95 -4.15
C GLY A 14 -34.00 -9.69 -2.93
N ILE A 15 -33.98 -10.59 -1.94
CA ILE A 15 -33.21 -10.43 -0.70
C ILE A 15 -31.70 -10.64 -0.93
N ILE A 16 -31.33 -11.44 -1.94
CA ILE A 16 -29.92 -11.76 -2.22
C ILE A 16 -29.19 -10.58 -2.89
N ILE A 17 -29.93 -9.69 -3.58
CA ILE A 17 -29.37 -8.59 -4.36
C ILE A 17 -29.02 -7.36 -3.50
N SER A 18 -29.55 -7.25 -2.28
CA SER A 18 -29.33 -6.08 -1.41
C SER A 18 -28.04 -6.15 -0.58
N SER A 19 -27.26 -7.24 -0.65
CA SER A 19 -26.03 -7.36 0.15
C SER A 19 -24.79 -6.69 -0.46
N CYS A 20 -24.91 -6.08 -1.64
CA CYS A 20 -23.87 -5.24 -2.24
C CYS A 20 -24.05 -3.75 -1.85
N ALA A 21 -24.20 -3.46 -0.56
CA ALA A 21 -24.04 -2.10 -0.07
C ALA A 21 -22.52 -1.81 0.02
N THR A 22 -21.98 -1.07 -0.95
CA THR A 22 -20.67 -0.43 -0.82
C THR A 22 -20.69 0.45 0.43
N SER A 23 -20.06 -0.02 1.49
CA SER A 23 -19.78 0.80 2.66
C SER A 23 -18.78 1.88 2.24
N LYS A 24 -19.29 3.08 1.93
CA LYS A 24 -18.46 4.28 1.90
C LYS A 24 -17.96 4.45 3.33
N ARG A 25 -16.68 4.17 3.56
CA ARG A 25 -16.01 4.51 4.82
C ARG A 25 -16.20 6.01 5.02
N SER A 26 -17.10 6.37 5.93
CA SER A 26 -17.19 7.72 6.45
C SER A 26 -15.79 8.10 6.92
N PHE A 27 -15.27 9.23 6.43
CA PHE A 27 -14.11 9.87 7.01
C PHE A 27 -14.46 10.15 8.47
N VAL A 28 -13.94 9.31 9.36
CA VAL A 28 -14.06 9.46 10.80
C VAL A 28 -13.38 10.78 11.16
N ASN A 29 -14.06 11.63 11.93
CA ASN A 29 -13.47 12.77 12.62
C ASN A 29 -12.26 12.24 13.41
N VAL A 30 -11.06 12.47 12.89
CA VAL A 30 -9.82 11.98 13.50
C VAL A 30 -9.49 12.89 14.67
N GLU A 31 -9.63 12.35 15.87
CA GLU A 31 -9.12 12.89 17.12
C GLU A 31 -7.61 13.14 16.99
N GLU A 32 -7.13 14.31 17.40
CA GLU A 32 -5.83 14.92 17.01
C GLU A 32 -4.57 14.10 17.36
N ASP A 33 -4.68 12.98 18.09
CA ASP A 33 -3.56 12.15 18.56
C ASP A 33 -3.56 10.70 18.02
N GLN A 34 -4.18 10.42 16.87
CA GLN A 34 -4.16 9.06 16.30
C GLN A 34 -3.04 8.86 15.26
N LEU A 35 -2.08 8.00 15.59
CA LEU A 35 -1.10 7.45 14.63
C LEU A 35 -1.82 6.55 13.62
N LEU A 36 -2.21 7.10 12.47
CA LEU A 36 -2.80 6.33 11.38
C LEU A 36 -1.72 5.52 10.66
N VAL A 37 -1.58 4.25 11.03
CA VAL A 37 -0.70 3.28 10.37
C VAL A 37 -1.53 2.41 9.44
N THR A 38 -1.21 2.43 8.15
CA THR A 38 -1.73 1.43 7.20
C THR A 38 -0.56 0.59 6.70
N ARG A 39 -0.70 -0.75 6.76
CA ARG A 39 0.27 -1.73 6.28
C ARG A 39 -0.39 -2.60 5.20
N ARG A 40 0.19 -2.70 4.01
CA ARG A 40 -0.31 -3.50 2.87
C ARG A 40 0.76 -4.47 2.39
N TYR A 41 0.37 -5.72 2.11
CA TYR A 41 1.29 -6.73 1.57
C TYR A 41 1.71 -6.41 0.13
N ALA A 42 3.03 -6.33 -0.09
CA ALA A 42 3.67 -5.86 -1.31
C ALA A 42 4.32 -6.99 -2.14
N GLY A 43 4.17 -8.24 -1.72
CA GLY A 43 4.79 -9.41 -2.35
C GLY A 43 6.02 -9.91 -1.60
N ASP A 44 6.56 -11.03 -2.08
CA ASP A 44 7.79 -11.60 -1.57
C ASP A 44 8.97 -10.97 -2.30
N TYR A 45 10.04 -10.68 -1.57
CA TYR A 45 11.26 -10.09 -2.11
C TYR A 45 11.96 -11.08 -3.06
N ILE A 46 12.37 -10.57 -4.23
CA ILE A 46 13.10 -11.34 -5.24
C ILE A 46 14.56 -10.87 -5.30
N GLU A 47 14.76 -9.60 -5.62
CA GLU A 47 16.08 -9.00 -5.87
C GLU A 47 15.99 -7.47 -5.77
N TYR A 48 17.15 -6.82 -5.80
CA TYR A 48 17.23 -5.38 -5.94
C TYR A 48 18.30 -4.97 -6.95
N ARG A 49 18.16 -3.76 -7.48
CA ARG A 49 19.22 -3.04 -8.18
C ARG A 49 19.53 -1.77 -7.41
N ASN A 50 20.80 -1.39 -7.35
CA ASN A 50 21.21 -0.06 -6.90
C ASN A 50 21.42 0.83 -8.13
N THR A 51 20.99 2.09 -8.06
CA THR A 51 21.56 3.13 -8.90
C THR A 51 22.74 3.74 -8.17
N ASP A 52 23.92 3.67 -8.79
CA ASP A 52 25.00 4.56 -8.38
C ASP A 52 24.44 5.99 -8.31
N PRO A 53 24.82 6.77 -7.28
CA PRO A 53 24.25 8.08 -7.08
C PRO A 53 24.51 8.93 -8.32
N ASP A 54 23.46 9.22 -9.09
CA ASP A 54 23.56 10.23 -10.13
C ASP A 54 23.88 11.56 -9.44
N ASP A 55 24.88 12.27 -9.97
CA ASP A 55 25.46 13.51 -9.44
C ASP A 55 24.41 14.60 -9.10
N PHE A 56 23.18 14.46 -9.59
CA PHE A 56 22.08 15.40 -9.42
C PHE A 56 21.30 15.29 -8.11
N THR A 57 21.25 14.14 -7.43
CA THR A 57 20.44 14.00 -6.19
C THR A 57 21.27 13.73 -4.95
N GLY A 58 22.46 13.14 -5.10
CA GLY A 58 23.33 12.76 -3.97
C GLY A 58 22.77 11.64 -3.08
N TYR A 59 21.61 11.08 -3.39
CA TYR A 59 20.99 9.99 -2.63
C TYR A 59 21.17 8.65 -3.35
N ASN A 60 21.42 7.60 -2.56
CA ASN A 60 21.45 6.24 -3.09
C ASN A 60 20.02 5.70 -3.12
N ILE A 61 19.61 5.16 -4.26
CA ILE A 61 18.28 4.60 -4.47
C ILE A 61 18.42 3.11 -4.80
N ILE A 62 17.68 2.29 -4.07
CA ILE A 62 17.49 0.88 -4.39
C ILE A 62 16.14 0.68 -5.07
N TRP A 63 16.13 -0.12 -6.13
CA TRP A 63 14.94 -0.57 -6.82
C TRP A 63 14.68 -2.02 -6.43
N ILE A 64 13.63 -2.21 -5.65
CA ILE A 64 13.24 -3.49 -5.09
C ILE A 64 12.22 -4.14 -6.03
N ARG A 65 12.48 -5.40 -6.38
CA ARG A 65 11.56 -6.24 -7.16
C ARG A 65 10.91 -7.27 -6.23
N THR A 66 9.59 -7.42 -6.37
CA THR A 66 8.80 -8.38 -5.60
C THR A 66 7.97 -9.27 -6.51
N THR A 67 7.34 -10.30 -5.94
CA THR A 67 6.36 -11.15 -6.64
C THR A 67 5.09 -10.42 -7.10
N ARG A 68 4.89 -9.15 -6.70
CA ARG A 68 3.77 -8.29 -7.10
C ARG A 68 4.20 -7.08 -7.93
N ASP A 69 5.24 -7.23 -8.75
CA ASP A 69 5.66 -6.16 -9.68
C ASP A 69 4.55 -5.77 -10.67
N SER A 70 3.62 -6.66 -11.01
CA SER A 70 2.48 -6.35 -11.86
C SER A 70 1.51 -5.33 -11.22
N THR A 71 1.49 -5.28 -9.88
CA THR A 71 0.62 -4.38 -9.10
C THR A 71 1.36 -3.10 -8.70
N TYR A 72 2.57 -3.25 -8.17
CA TYR A 72 3.33 -2.14 -7.56
C TYR A 72 4.55 -1.70 -8.39
N GLY A 73 4.84 -2.38 -9.50
CA GLY A 73 6.09 -2.27 -10.25
C GLY A 73 7.34 -2.45 -9.39
N LYS A 74 8.44 -1.84 -9.83
CA LYS A 74 9.66 -1.76 -9.04
C LYS A 74 9.49 -0.67 -7.99
N ILE A 75 9.69 -1.04 -6.75
CA ILE A 75 9.55 -0.15 -5.59
C ILE A 75 10.88 0.59 -5.42
N SER A 76 10.85 1.93 -5.51
CA SER A 76 12.03 2.76 -5.29
C SER A 76 12.12 3.21 -3.84
N ALA A 77 13.26 2.95 -3.20
CA ALA A 77 13.50 3.29 -1.81
C ALA A 77 14.90 3.89 -1.60
N LEU A 78 15.04 4.71 -0.57
CA LEU A 78 16.31 5.32 -0.20
C LEU A 78 17.19 4.31 0.54
N GLY A 79 18.38 4.05 0.00
CA GLY A 79 19.32 3.10 0.59
C GLY A 79 20.55 2.87 -0.29
N LYS A 80 21.68 2.51 0.32
CA LYS A 80 22.91 2.12 -0.39
C LYS A 80 22.93 0.64 -0.79
N LYS A 81 22.27 -0.19 0.01
CA LYS A 81 22.16 -1.63 -0.14
C LYS A 81 20.80 -2.07 0.36
N CYS A 82 20.30 -3.17 -0.20
CA CYS A 82 19.10 -3.82 0.26
C CYS A 82 19.50 -5.00 1.16
N GLU A 83 18.92 -5.06 2.36
CA GLU A 83 19.17 -6.10 3.37
C GLU A 83 18.02 -7.10 3.45
N PHE A 84 17.02 -6.99 2.58
CA PHE A 84 16.01 -8.04 2.43
C PHE A 84 16.62 -9.32 1.88
N THR A 85 16.13 -10.45 2.37
CA THR A 85 16.54 -11.79 1.93
C THR A 85 15.53 -12.35 0.94
N PRO A 86 15.94 -12.99 -0.19
CA PRO A 86 15.00 -13.59 -1.14
C PRO A 86 13.97 -14.49 -0.44
N GLY A 87 12.68 -14.24 -0.69
CA GLY A 87 11.57 -14.89 0.01
C GLY A 87 10.99 -14.11 1.20
N ASP A 88 11.62 -13.01 1.63
CA ASP A 88 11.07 -12.14 2.66
C ASP A 88 9.71 -11.57 2.24
N ARG A 89 8.72 -11.63 3.12
CA ARG A 89 7.43 -10.99 2.92
C ARG A 89 7.57 -9.49 3.13
N LEU A 90 7.32 -8.71 2.08
CA LEU A 90 7.43 -7.25 2.15
C LEU A 90 6.07 -6.57 2.30
N PHE A 91 6.08 -5.44 2.99
CA PHE A 91 4.89 -4.65 3.29
C PHE A 91 5.14 -3.16 3.06
N LEU A 92 4.21 -2.53 2.35
CA LEU A 92 4.15 -1.07 2.24
C LEU A 92 3.46 -0.51 3.48
N ARG A 93 4.13 0.43 4.16
CA ARG A 93 3.61 1.11 5.33
C ARG A 93 3.48 2.60 5.07
N ARG A 94 2.32 3.20 5.33
CA ARG A 94 2.15 4.65 5.45
C ARG A 94 1.87 5.02 6.90
N THR A 95 2.50 6.10 7.36
CA THR A 95 2.32 6.67 8.70
C THR A 95 2.04 8.16 8.55
N TYR A 96 0.96 8.67 9.14
CA TYR A 96 0.72 10.10 9.25
C TYR A 96 1.49 10.64 10.46
N LEU A 97 2.30 11.68 10.26
CA LEU A 97 3.05 12.35 11.31
C LEU A 97 2.59 13.80 11.42
N THR A 98 2.27 14.26 12.64
CA THR A 98 1.83 15.64 12.92
C THR A 98 2.80 16.32 13.88
N PRO A 99 4.03 16.66 13.45
CA PRO A 99 4.98 17.30 14.34
C PRO A 99 4.46 18.67 14.78
N GLY A 100 4.23 18.85 16.09
CA GLY A 100 3.77 20.12 16.65
C GLY A 100 2.29 20.45 16.40
N GLY A 101 1.46 19.49 15.99
CA GLY A 101 -0.01 19.60 16.00
C GLY A 101 -0.67 20.50 14.94
N ILE A 102 0.10 21.30 14.19
CA ILE A 102 -0.47 22.30 13.27
C ILE A 102 -0.60 21.76 11.83
N SER A 103 0.34 20.92 11.39
CA SER A 103 0.29 20.29 10.08
C SER A 103 1.00 18.94 10.11
N GLY A 104 0.45 17.99 9.36
CA GLY A 104 1.01 16.64 9.25
C GLY A 104 1.33 16.23 7.83
N TYR A 105 2.19 15.23 7.70
CA TYR A 105 2.62 14.66 6.42
C TYR A 105 2.65 13.14 6.48
N TRP A 106 2.50 12.51 5.31
CA TRP A 106 2.59 11.06 5.17
C TRP A 106 4.03 10.62 4.94
N VAL A 107 4.47 9.61 5.69
CA VAL A 107 5.73 8.90 5.45
C VAL A 107 5.44 7.50 4.96
N TYR A 108 6.06 7.15 3.84
CA TYR A 108 5.91 5.86 3.19
C TYR A 108 7.19 5.03 3.33
N ARG A 109 7.05 3.75 3.68
CA ARG A 109 8.13 2.81 3.89
C ARG A 109 7.82 1.45 3.26
N ILE A 110 8.86 0.71 2.91
CA ILE A 110 8.82 -0.72 2.61
C ILE A 110 9.55 -1.44 3.74
N GLU A 111 8.94 -2.48 4.31
CA GLU A 111 9.48 -3.20 5.48
C GLU A 111 9.22 -4.71 5.36
N ASN A 112 10.04 -5.51 6.04
CA ASN A 112 9.75 -6.93 6.31
C ASN A 112 9.31 -7.13 7.77
N ASP A 113 9.12 -8.37 8.19
CA ASP A 113 8.79 -8.70 9.60
C ASP A 113 10.04 -8.74 10.51
N SER A 114 11.25 -8.61 9.94
CA SER A 114 12.55 -8.72 10.61
C SER A 114 13.23 -7.36 10.83
N GLU A 115 12.43 -6.31 11.06
CA GLU A 115 12.86 -4.91 11.32
C GLU A 115 13.62 -4.18 10.19
N VAL A 116 13.84 -4.82 9.03
CA VAL A 116 14.44 -4.13 7.87
C VAL A 116 13.39 -3.20 7.27
N SER A 117 13.69 -1.91 7.17
CA SER A 117 12.76 -0.90 6.67
C SER A 117 13.49 0.21 5.89
N TYR A 118 12.98 0.53 4.71
CA TYR A 118 13.48 1.64 3.88
C TYR A 118 12.39 2.67 3.63
N ARG A 119 12.77 3.95 3.60
CA ARG A 119 11.87 5.03 3.18
C ARG A 119 11.70 4.99 1.68
N LEU A 120 10.46 5.09 1.21
CA LEU A 120 10.15 5.13 -0.22
C LEU A 120 10.45 6.52 -0.79
N THR A 121 10.83 6.56 -2.07
CA THR A 121 10.81 7.80 -2.86
C THR A 121 9.37 8.20 -3.17
N ASP A 122 9.12 9.46 -3.53
CA ASP A 122 7.75 9.92 -3.80
C ASP A 122 7.13 9.24 -5.04
N TYR A 123 7.99 8.81 -5.97
CA TYR A 123 7.60 8.20 -7.24
C TYR A 123 8.10 6.77 -7.37
N GLN A 124 7.34 6.00 -8.15
CA GLN A 124 7.75 4.70 -8.66
C GLN A 124 8.92 4.84 -9.66
N HIS A 125 9.71 3.78 -9.80
CA HIS A 125 10.71 3.66 -10.87
C HIS A 125 10.09 3.84 -12.27
N ASP A 126 10.71 4.64 -13.13
CA ASP A 126 10.32 4.93 -14.52
C ASP A 126 8.90 5.48 -14.75
N ARG A 127 8.14 5.78 -13.70
CA ARG A 127 6.73 6.15 -13.82
C ARG A 127 6.38 7.33 -12.92
N LYS A 128 5.51 8.21 -13.42
CA LYS A 128 4.94 9.33 -12.66
C LYS A 128 3.78 8.88 -11.74
N VAL A 129 3.85 7.65 -11.22
CA VAL A 129 2.87 7.13 -10.25
C VAL A 129 3.40 7.45 -8.87
N THR A 130 2.57 8.08 -8.04
CA THR A 130 2.97 8.42 -6.68
C THR A 130 2.78 7.22 -5.77
N VAL A 131 3.64 7.09 -4.75
CA VAL A 131 3.51 6.01 -3.75
C VAL A 131 2.19 6.11 -2.97
N GLN A 132 1.57 7.29 -2.95
CA GLN A 132 0.27 7.52 -2.31
C GLN A 132 -0.84 6.72 -2.99
N ASP A 133 -0.77 6.56 -4.32
CA ASP A 133 -1.77 5.86 -5.14
C ASP A 133 -1.86 4.35 -4.83
N TRP A 134 -0.88 3.79 -4.09
CA TRP A 134 -0.88 2.40 -3.66
C TRP A 134 -1.72 2.13 -2.41
N PHE A 135 -2.34 3.14 -1.80
CA PHE A 135 -3.12 3.02 -0.56
C PHE A 135 -4.59 3.38 -0.74
#